data_AF-A0A2E9TA61-F1
#
_entry.id   AF-A0A2E9TA61-F1
#
_cell.length_a   1.000
_cell.length_b   1.000
_cell.length_c   1.000
_cell.angle_alpha   90.00
_cell.angle_beta   90.00
_cell.angle_gamma   90.00
#
_symmetry.space_group_name_H-M   'P 1'
#
loop_
_entity.id
_entity.type
_entity.pdbx_description
1 polymer ?
#
loop_
_entity_poly.entity_id
_entity_poly.type
_entity_poly.pdbx_seq_one_letter_code
_entity_poly.pdbx_strand_id
1 'polypeptide(L)'
;MNYDPEGAVFDPGPPEAPRDIVSRAINAALFNRRTFREIQEDPGTTSQVRWLVVAAAIAVVIGSIRDPSEAIINGVLVVTGWLIYAHVAWFLRSFLFDSIHSEASRPEMLRVVGIAYGPSLLRVFGIIPVVGGIIWAVVTIWMLVAIVFGLKTTLAYENYWPPVGIIVLGAVVNSILSLIVFGIADLVMTGR
;
A
#
# COMPACT_ATOMS: atom_id res chain seq x y z
N MET A 1 0.81 38.31 -28.60
CA MET A 1 -0.29 37.91 -27.69
C MET A 1 -1.47 37.63 -28.59
N ASN A 2 -1.74 36.35 -28.89
CA ASN A 2 -2.81 35.98 -29.84
C ASN A 2 -4.11 35.85 -29.07
N TYR A 3 -5.12 36.64 -29.43
CA TYR A 3 -6.46 36.60 -28.85
C TYR A 3 -7.30 35.60 -29.65
N ASP A 4 -7.85 34.60 -28.96
CA ASP A 4 -8.80 33.62 -29.50
C ASP A 4 -10.23 34.14 -29.29
N PRO A 5 -10.95 34.51 -30.37
CA PRO A 5 -12.25 35.18 -30.29
C PRO A 5 -13.44 34.25 -30.04
N GLU A 6 -13.27 32.92 -30.11
CA GLU A 6 -14.41 31.98 -30.04
C GLU A 6 -14.67 31.40 -28.64
N GLY A 7 -13.77 31.61 -27.68
CA GLY A 7 -13.95 31.10 -26.32
C GLY A 7 -14.27 29.59 -26.31
N ALA A 8 -13.62 28.83 -27.21
CA ALA A 8 -13.68 27.38 -27.20
C ALA A 8 -13.28 26.93 -25.79
N VAL A 9 -14.32 26.53 -25.05
CA VAL A 9 -14.40 26.28 -23.62
C VAL A 9 -13.01 26.17 -22.99
N PHE A 10 -12.62 27.13 -22.15
CA PHE A 10 -11.55 26.91 -21.20
C PHE A 10 -11.98 25.73 -20.33
N ASP A 11 -11.62 24.53 -20.78
CA ASP A 11 -11.65 23.29 -20.05
C ASP A 11 -10.23 23.11 -19.54
N PRO A 12 -9.85 23.77 -18.42
CA PRO A 12 -8.62 23.41 -17.77
C PRO A 12 -8.84 21.97 -17.38
N GLY A 13 -8.21 21.05 -18.13
CA GLY A 13 -8.26 19.63 -17.82
C GLY A 13 -8.10 19.45 -16.31
N PRO A 14 -8.83 18.49 -15.71
CA PRO A 14 -9.05 18.43 -14.27
C PRO A 14 -7.74 18.70 -13.51
N PRO A 15 -7.75 19.56 -12.47
CA PRO A 15 -6.56 20.20 -11.93
C PRO A 15 -5.38 19.23 -11.80
N GLU A 16 -4.20 19.59 -12.31
CA GLU A 16 -3.02 18.71 -12.30
C GLU A 16 -2.85 18.12 -10.90
N ALA A 17 -2.87 16.80 -10.81
CA ALA A 17 -2.69 16.17 -9.54
C ALA A 17 -1.26 16.36 -9.02
N PRO A 18 -1.07 16.28 -7.70
CA PRO A 18 0.25 16.48 -7.11
C PRO A 18 1.28 15.54 -7.74
N ARG A 19 2.38 16.12 -8.23
CA ARG A 19 3.49 15.35 -8.83
C ARG A 19 4.41 14.73 -7.78
N ASP A 20 4.41 15.26 -6.55
CA ASP A 20 5.27 14.78 -5.47
C ASP A 20 4.68 13.54 -4.76
N ILE A 21 5.56 12.66 -4.29
CA ILE A 21 5.18 11.38 -3.69
C ILE A 21 4.51 11.55 -2.32
N VAL A 22 4.77 12.64 -1.59
CA VAL A 22 4.24 12.86 -0.25
C VAL A 22 2.75 13.22 -0.34
N SER A 23 2.39 14.17 -1.19
CA SER A 23 1.02 14.54 -1.49
C SER A 23 0.24 13.34 -2.03
N ARG A 24 0.86 12.54 -2.91
CA ARG A 24 0.28 11.29 -3.41
C ARG A 24 0.05 10.27 -2.28
N ALA A 25 1.01 10.09 -1.36
CA ALA A 25 0.86 9.18 -0.23
C ALA A 25 -0.23 9.65 0.75
N ILE A 26 -0.32 10.95 1.03
CA ILE A 26 -1.38 11.54 1.86
C ILE A 26 -2.75 11.35 1.21
N ASN A 27 -2.87 11.64 -0.09
CA ASN A 27 -4.11 11.44 -0.83
C ASN A 27 -4.54 9.98 -0.85
N ALA A 28 -3.61 9.04 -1.05
CA ALA A 28 -3.88 7.61 -0.97
C ALA A 28 -4.33 7.19 0.43
N ALA A 29 -3.69 7.73 1.48
CA ALA A 29 -4.08 7.52 2.87
C ALA A 29 -5.48 8.09 3.18
N LEU A 30 -5.89 9.16 2.50
CA LEU A 30 -7.24 9.73 2.54
C LEU A 30 -8.20 9.07 1.52
N PHE A 31 -7.82 7.93 0.95
CA PHE A 31 -8.64 7.13 0.03
C PHE A 31 -9.04 7.86 -1.26
N ASN A 32 -8.23 8.82 -1.72
CA ASN A 32 -8.48 9.55 -2.95
C ASN A 32 -8.32 8.63 -4.18
N ARG A 33 -9.45 8.32 -4.81
CA ARG A 33 -9.52 7.44 -6.00
C ARG A 33 -8.69 7.96 -7.17
N ARG A 34 -8.61 9.28 -7.35
CA ARG A 34 -7.88 9.89 -8.47
C ARG A 34 -6.39 9.55 -8.40
N THR A 35 -5.82 9.66 -7.20
CA THR A 35 -4.41 9.33 -6.96
C THR A 35 -4.08 7.87 -7.25
N PHE A 36 -4.98 6.93 -6.96
CA PHE A 36 -4.76 5.52 -7.29
C PHE A 36 -4.71 5.27 -8.81
N ARG A 37 -5.59 5.91 -9.59
CA ARG A 37 -5.57 5.80 -11.07
C ARG A 37 -4.31 6.41 -11.66
N GLU A 38 -3.93 7.59 -11.19
CA GLU A 38 -2.73 8.28 -11.68
C GLU A 38 -1.46 7.47 -11.44
N ILE A 39 -1.32 6.90 -10.24
CA ILE A 39 -0.18 6.05 -9.90
C ILE A 39 -0.18 4.76 -10.71
N GLN A 40 -1.35 4.19 -10.96
CA GLN A 40 -1.51 3.03 -11.83
C GLN A 40 -1.06 3.34 -13.27
N GLU A 41 -1.43 4.50 -13.81
CA GLU A 41 -1.17 4.87 -15.20
C GLU A 41 0.25 5.41 -15.43
N ASP A 42 0.89 6.00 -14.41
CA ASP A 42 2.22 6.63 -14.51
C ASP A 42 3.35 5.66 -14.12
N PRO A 43 4.10 5.07 -15.08
CA PRO A 43 5.15 4.10 -14.79
C PRO A 43 6.34 4.72 -14.04
N GLY A 44 6.53 6.04 -14.15
CA GLY A 44 7.58 6.79 -13.47
C GLY A 44 7.45 6.78 -11.94
N THR A 45 6.25 6.47 -11.43
CA THR A 45 5.99 6.34 -9.98
C THR A 45 6.54 5.08 -9.35
N THR A 46 6.93 4.08 -10.15
CA THR A 46 7.37 2.78 -9.63
C THR A 46 8.55 2.92 -8.67
N SER A 47 9.53 3.76 -9.02
CA SER A 47 10.70 4.03 -8.17
C SER A 47 10.31 4.82 -6.91
N GLN A 48 9.41 5.80 -7.03
CA GLN A 48 8.92 6.60 -5.91
C GLN A 48 8.20 5.72 -4.88
N VAL A 49 7.32 4.83 -5.33
CA VAL A 49 6.58 3.91 -4.46
C VAL A 49 7.51 2.92 -3.75
N ARG A 50 8.53 2.41 -4.44
CA ARG A 50 9.55 1.55 -3.80
C ARG A 50 10.23 2.26 -2.64
N TRP A 51 10.66 3.50 -2.85
CA TRP A 51 11.29 4.29 -1.79
C TRP A 51 10.33 4.62 -0.64
N LEU A 52 9.05 4.86 -0.94
CA LEU A 52 8.04 5.03 0.09
C LEU A 52 7.89 3.77 0.96
N VAL A 53 7.85 2.58 0.36
CA VAL A 53 7.76 1.31 1.10
C VAL A 53 9.02 1.05 1.92
N VAL A 54 10.21 1.37 1.39
CA VAL A 54 11.47 1.30 2.15
C VAL A 54 11.43 2.26 3.35
N ALA A 55 10.95 3.49 3.17
CA ALA A 55 10.78 4.44 4.26
C ALA A 55 9.78 3.93 5.31
N ALA A 56 8.68 3.30 4.89
CA ALA A 56 7.73 2.64 5.79
C ALA A 56 8.36 1.48 6.58
N ALA A 57 9.23 0.68 5.95
CA ALA A 57 9.97 -0.38 6.62
C ALA A 57 10.93 0.18 7.68
N ILE A 58 11.65 1.25 7.35
CA ILE A 58 12.53 1.95 8.32
C ILE A 58 11.73 2.52 9.48
N ALA A 59 10.58 3.16 9.22
CA ALA A 59 9.69 3.67 10.26
C ALA A 59 9.23 2.56 11.21
N VAL A 60 8.95 1.38 10.68
CA VAL A 60 8.61 0.18 11.46
C VAL A 60 9.78 -0.30 12.32
N VAL A 61 11.00 -0.38 11.76
CA VAL A 61 12.20 -0.74 12.53
C VAL A 61 12.39 0.20 13.72
N ILE A 62 12.26 1.51 13.50
CA ILE A 62 12.38 2.51 14.58
C ILE A 62 11.24 2.34 15.59
N GLY A 63 10.01 2.09 15.12
CA GLY A 63 8.83 1.89 15.96
C GLY A 63 8.92 0.66 16.88
N SER A 64 9.67 -0.35 16.48
CA SER A 64 9.89 -1.61 17.20
C SER A 64 11.27 -1.70 17.88
N ILE A 65 12.04 -0.61 17.95
CA ILE A 65 13.47 -0.64 18.34
C ILE A 65 13.76 -1.19 19.76
N ARG A 66 12.73 -1.33 20.60
CA ARG A 66 12.85 -1.92 21.94
C ARG A 66 13.36 -3.36 21.91
N ASP A 67 12.99 -4.11 20.87
CA ASP A 67 13.55 -5.41 20.56
C ASP A 67 14.20 -5.34 19.18
N PRO A 68 15.55 -5.28 19.11
CA PRO A 68 16.26 -5.17 17.83
C PRO A 68 15.95 -6.31 16.86
N SER A 69 15.67 -7.51 17.38
CA SER A 69 15.35 -8.67 16.54
C SER A 69 13.96 -8.55 15.94
N GLU A 70 12.97 -8.17 16.75
CA GLU A 70 11.61 -7.89 16.32
C GLU A 70 11.59 -6.73 15.32
N ALA A 71 12.39 -5.68 15.56
CA ALA A 71 12.49 -4.53 14.69
C ALA A 71 12.94 -4.90 13.27
N ILE A 72 14.00 -5.71 13.15
CA ILE A 72 14.51 -6.17 11.85
C ILE A 72 13.48 -7.07 11.17
N ILE A 73 12.90 -8.03 11.89
CA ILE A 73 11.87 -8.93 11.36
C ILE A 73 10.68 -8.14 10.83
N ASN A 74 10.15 -7.20 11.62
CA ASN A 74 9.02 -6.36 11.22
C ASN A 74 9.36 -5.49 10.00
N GLY A 75 10.58 -4.95 9.90
CA GLY A 75 11.03 -4.22 8.72
C GLY A 75 11.00 -5.07 7.45
N VAL A 76 11.48 -6.31 7.53
CA VAL A 76 11.41 -7.28 6.42
C VAL A 76 9.96 -7.66 6.10
N LEU A 77 9.12 -7.84 7.12
CA LEU A 77 7.69 -8.15 6.96
C LEU A 77 6.90 -7.01 6.30
N VAL A 78 7.30 -5.74 6.45
CA VAL A 78 6.69 -4.62 5.71
C VAL A 78 6.91 -4.77 4.21
N VAL A 79 8.16 -5.01 3.80
CA VAL A 79 8.51 -5.12 2.37
C VAL A 79 7.91 -6.39 1.76
N THR A 80 8.05 -7.52 2.45
CA THR A 80 7.48 -8.80 1.97
C THR A 80 5.96 -8.78 1.98
N GLY A 81 5.32 -8.18 2.99
CA GLY A 81 3.88 -7.96 3.04
C GLY A 81 3.40 -7.13 1.86
N TRP A 82 4.09 -6.06 1.50
CA TRP A 82 3.76 -5.25 0.32
C TRP A 82 3.78 -6.09 -0.95
N LEU A 83 4.83 -6.90 -1.13
CA LEU A 83 4.93 -7.82 -2.25
C LEU A 83 3.80 -8.86 -2.23
N ILE A 84 3.48 -9.44 -1.07
CA ILE A 84 2.38 -10.41 -0.93
C ILE A 84 1.06 -9.78 -1.37
N TYR A 85 0.67 -8.64 -0.80
CA TYR A 85 -0.60 -8.00 -1.15
C TYR A 85 -0.67 -7.63 -2.64
N ALA A 86 0.43 -7.11 -3.22
CA ALA A 86 0.48 -6.78 -4.64
C ALA A 86 0.34 -8.01 -5.54
N HIS A 87 1.02 -9.12 -5.20
CA HIS A 87 0.98 -10.35 -5.99
C HIS A 87 -0.36 -11.09 -5.83
N VAL A 88 -0.91 -11.13 -4.61
CA VAL A 88 -2.23 -11.71 -4.34
C VAL A 88 -3.31 -10.92 -5.11
N ALA A 89 -3.25 -9.59 -5.10
CA ALA A 89 -4.16 -8.76 -5.90
C ALA A 89 -4.02 -9.01 -7.41
N TRP A 90 -2.78 -9.06 -7.91
CA TRP A 90 -2.51 -9.35 -9.32
C TRP A 90 -2.99 -10.75 -9.73
N PHE A 91 -2.80 -11.76 -8.87
CA PHE A 91 -3.17 -13.14 -9.16
C PHE A 91 -4.68 -13.34 -9.10
N LEU A 92 -5.35 -12.81 -8.08
CA LEU A 92 -6.81 -12.95 -7.94
C LEU A 92 -7.59 -12.14 -8.98
N ARG A 93 -6.98 -11.13 -9.58
CA ARG A 93 -7.51 -10.39 -10.72
C ARG A 93 -8.06 -11.33 -11.81
N SER A 94 -7.34 -12.39 -12.17
CA SER A 94 -7.75 -13.28 -13.26
C SER A 94 -8.91 -14.21 -12.90
N PHE A 95 -9.19 -14.40 -11.61
CA PHE A 95 -10.27 -15.27 -11.14
C PHE A 95 -11.59 -14.52 -10.92
N LEU A 96 -11.55 -13.20 -10.77
CA LEU A 96 -12.70 -12.37 -10.40
C LEU A 96 -13.25 -11.53 -11.56
N PHE A 97 -12.49 -11.37 -12.64
CA PHE A 97 -12.96 -10.74 -13.88
C PHE A 97 -13.13 -11.80 -14.97
N ASP A 98 -14.37 -12.00 -15.42
CA ASP A 98 -14.63 -12.70 -16.69
C ASP A 98 -14.03 -11.89 -17.84
N SER A 99 -12.82 -12.29 -18.23
CA SER A 99 -12.12 -12.14 -19.51
C SER A 99 -12.06 -10.82 -20.30
N ILE A 100 -12.79 -9.73 -20.00
CA ILE A 100 -12.93 -8.63 -20.98
C ILE A 100 -12.28 -7.29 -20.56
N HIS A 101 -12.11 -6.96 -19.27
CA HIS A 101 -11.80 -5.55 -18.88
C HIS A 101 -10.60 -5.29 -17.96
N SER A 102 -9.88 -6.30 -17.45
CA SER A 102 -8.79 -6.05 -16.49
C SER A 102 -7.42 -6.33 -17.07
N GLU A 103 -6.83 -5.35 -17.77
CA GLU A 103 -5.43 -5.36 -18.21
C GLU A 103 -4.43 -5.08 -17.08
N ALA A 104 -4.88 -4.76 -15.85
CA ALA A 104 -4.05 -4.12 -14.82
C ALA A 104 -2.78 -4.89 -14.38
N SER A 105 -1.62 -4.56 -14.96
CA SER A 105 -0.40 -5.35 -14.94
C SER A 105 0.23 -5.57 -13.54
N ARG A 106 1.19 -6.50 -13.39
CA ARG A 106 1.92 -6.68 -12.11
C ARG A 106 2.53 -5.37 -11.58
N PRO A 107 3.22 -4.56 -12.41
CA PRO A 107 3.76 -3.28 -11.97
C PRO A 107 2.70 -2.27 -11.50
N GLU A 108 1.48 -2.34 -12.04
CA GLU A 108 0.37 -1.51 -11.57
C GLU A 108 -0.06 -1.88 -10.16
N MET A 109 -0.24 -3.17 -9.87
CA MET A 109 -0.60 -3.62 -8.52
C MET A 109 0.48 -3.25 -7.50
N LEU A 110 1.77 -3.41 -7.85
CA LEU A 110 2.87 -3.01 -6.98
C LEU A 110 2.80 -1.52 -6.60
N ARG A 111 2.47 -0.65 -7.57
CA ARG A 111 2.34 0.79 -7.37
C ARG A 111 1.13 1.14 -6.51
N VAL A 112 -0.05 0.59 -6.84
CA VAL A 112 -1.32 0.85 -6.14
C VAL A 112 -1.29 0.34 -4.71
N VAL A 113 -0.79 -0.88 -4.49
CA VAL A 113 -0.63 -1.40 -3.13
C VAL A 113 0.46 -0.64 -2.38
N GLY A 114 1.59 -0.32 -3.04
CA GLY A 114 2.71 0.33 -2.37
C GLY A 114 2.43 1.76 -1.93
N ILE A 115 1.66 2.55 -2.69
CA ILE A 115 1.28 3.89 -2.23
C ILE A 115 0.37 3.84 -0.99
N ALA A 116 -0.45 2.79 -0.88
CA ALA A 116 -1.31 2.55 0.29
C ALA A 116 -0.52 2.17 1.56
N TYR A 117 0.79 1.91 1.46
CA TYR A 117 1.67 1.77 2.63
C TYR A 117 2.03 3.11 3.28
N GLY A 118 1.70 4.26 2.68
CA GLY A 118 1.97 5.60 3.25
C GLY A 118 1.65 5.76 4.75
N PRO A 119 0.46 5.35 5.25
CA PRO A 119 0.12 5.38 6.68
C PRO A 119 1.14 4.65 7.58
N SER A 120 1.81 3.61 7.06
CA SER A 120 2.79 2.81 7.79
C SER A 120 3.98 3.61 8.31
N LEU A 121 4.26 4.78 7.71
CA LEU A 121 5.27 5.73 8.23
C LEU A 121 4.97 6.16 9.67
N LEU A 122 3.69 6.19 10.07
CA LEU A 122 3.28 6.54 11.43
C LEU A 122 3.63 5.46 12.46
N ARG A 123 4.00 4.24 12.04
CA ARG A 123 4.46 3.19 12.95
C ARG A 123 5.77 3.56 13.66
N VAL A 124 6.48 4.59 13.22
CA VAL A 124 7.60 5.20 13.96
C VAL A 124 7.19 5.61 15.38
N PHE A 125 5.95 6.04 15.58
CA PHE A 125 5.40 6.39 16.90
C PHE A 125 5.06 5.17 17.77
N GLY A 126 5.30 3.95 17.28
CA GLY A 126 5.21 2.71 18.06
C GLY A 126 6.14 2.67 19.28
N ILE A 127 7.19 3.48 19.27
CA ILE A 127 8.12 3.63 20.39
C ILE A 127 7.48 4.24 21.64
N ILE A 128 6.28 4.84 21.54
CA ILE A 128 5.61 5.45 22.69
C ILE A 128 5.04 4.35 23.60
N PRO A 129 5.38 4.32 24.90
CA PRO A 129 4.82 3.34 25.85
C PRO A 129 3.29 3.45 25.92
N VAL A 130 2.61 2.33 26.21
CA VAL A 130 1.15 2.21 26.36
C VAL A 130 0.36 2.41 25.06
N VAL A 131 0.59 3.50 24.33
CA VAL A 131 -0.17 3.85 23.11
C VAL A 131 0.44 3.27 21.83
N GLY A 132 1.71 2.86 21.84
CA GLY A 132 2.41 2.33 20.66
C GLY A 132 1.68 1.17 19.99
N GLY A 133 1.21 0.19 20.78
CA GLY A 133 0.43 -0.94 20.25
C GLY A 133 -0.89 -0.52 19.60
N ILE A 134 -1.55 0.51 20.14
CA ILE A 134 -2.79 1.06 19.57
C ILE A 134 -2.49 1.73 18.23
N ILE A 135 -1.44 2.55 18.15
CA ILE A 135 -1.00 3.19 16.90
C ILE A 135 -0.73 2.11 15.85
N TRP A 136 -0.02 1.05 16.22
CA TRP A 136 0.27 -0.06 15.33
C TRP A 136 -0.98 -0.75 14.78
N ALA A 137 -1.94 -1.05 15.64
CA ALA A 137 -3.21 -1.67 15.24
C ALA A 137 -4.00 -0.76 14.29
N VAL A 138 -4.17 0.52 14.66
CA VAL A 138 -4.92 1.50 13.86
C VAL A 138 -4.26 1.72 12.50
N VAL A 139 -2.94 1.89 12.45
CA VAL A 139 -2.20 2.08 11.19
C VAL A 139 -2.28 0.85 10.30
N THR A 140 -2.30 -0.35 10.89
CA THR A 140 -2.48 -1.59 10.13
C THR A 140 -3.85 -1.66 9.48
N ILE A 141 -4.92 -1.41 10.24
CA ILE A 141 -6.28 -1.37 9.69
C ILE A 141 -6.39 -0.28 8.61
N TRP A 142 -5.86 0.90 8.88
CA TRP A 142 -5.88 2.03 7.95
C TRP A 142 -5.18 1.69 6.63
N MET A 143 -3.99 1.10 6.68
CA MET A 143 -3.25 0.64 5.50
C MET A 143 -4.07 -0.40 4.71
N LEU A 144 -4.67 -1.39 5.37
CA LEU A 144 -5.48 -2.42 4.69
C LEU A 144 -6.71 -1.79 3.99
N VAL A 145 -7.38 -0.85 4.66
CA VAL A 145 -8.50 -0.09 4.06
C VAL A 145 -8.00 0.71 2.85
N ALA A 146 -6.84 1.37 2.94
CA ALA A 146 -6.29 2.12 1.80
C ALA A 146 -6.04 1.20 0.59
N ILE A 147 -5.53 -0.02 0.81
CA ILE A 147 -5.35 -0.99 -0.27
C ILE A 147 -6.71 -1.40 -0.85
N VAL A 148 -7.73 -1.69 -0.02
CA VAL A 148 -9.09 -2.02 -0.49
C VAL A 148 -9.64 -0.94 -1.43
N PHE A 149 -9.49 0.34 -1.07
CA PHE A 149 -9.93 1.47 -1.90
C PHE A 149 -9.14 1.60 -3.20
N GLY A 150 -7.82 1.38 -3.14
CA GLY A 150 -6.95 1.34 -4.31
C GLY A 150 -7.37 0.25 -5.28
N LEU A 151 -7.49 -0.99 -4.80
CA LEU A 151 -7.90 -2.13 -5.62
C LEU A 151 -9.31 -1.97 -6.20
N LYS A 152 -10.28 -1.48 -5.42
CA LYS A 152 -11.63 -1.18 -5.97
C LYS A 152 -11.53 -0.24 -7.16
N THR A 153 -10.73 0.81 -7.03
CA THR A 153 -10.64 1.86 -8.03
C THR A 153 -9.92 1.37 -9.28
N THR A 154 -8.76 0.73 -9.08
CA THR A 154 -7.87 0.26 -10.15
C THR A 154 -8.46 -0.88 -10.96
N LEU A 155 -9.16 -1.81 -10.28
CA LEU A 155 -9.79 -2.93 -10.93
C LEU A 155 -11.24 -2.62 -11.34
N ALA A 156 -11.72 -1.40 -11.09
CA ALA A 156 -13.09 -0.97 -11.42
C ALA A 156 -14.19 -1.89 -10.85
N TYR A 157 -14.01 -2.43 -9.65
CA TYR A 157 -15.05 -3.21 -8.97
C TYR A 157 -16.26 -2.33 -8.60
N GLU A 158 -17.47 -2.86 -8.82
CA GLU A 158 -18.73 -2.18 -8.47
C GLU A 158 -18.83 -1.93 -6.96
N ASN A 159 -18.61 -2.98 -6.17
CA ASN A 159 -18.68 -2.97 -4.71
C ASN A 159 -17.31 -3.28 -4.07
N TYR A 160 -17.26 -3.31 -2.73
CA TYR A 160 -16.01 -3.53 -1.97
C TYR A 160 -15.75 -4.99 -1.60
N TRP A 161 -16.68 -5.91 -1.86
CA TRP A 161 -16.55 -7.30 -1.41
C TRP A 161 -15.37 -8.05 -2.05
N PRO A 162 -15.14 -7.97 -3.38
CA PRO A 162 -13.98 -8.63 -3.99
C PRO A 162 -12.63 -8.08 -3.48
N PRO A 163 -12.39 -6.75 -3.43
CA PRO A 163 -11.19 -6.19 -2.81
C PRO A 163 -10.99 -6.62 -1.36
N VAL A 164 -12.06 -6.66 -0.55
CA VAL A 164 -11.98 -7.12 0.83
C VAL A 164 -11.56 -8.59 0.88
N GLY A 165 -12.11 -9.46 0.04
CA GLY A 165 -11.70 -10.86 -0.06
C GLY A 165 -10.23 -11.05 -0.43
N ILE A 166 -9.74 -10.27 -1.41
CA ILE A 166 -8.31 -10.25 -1.79
C ILE A 166 -7.44 -9.88 -0.59
N ILE A 167 -7.84 -8.85 0.17
CA ILE A 167 -7.07 -8.36 1.31
C ILE A 167 -7.11 -9.31 2.49
N VAL A 168 -8.24 -9.96 2.74
CA VAL A 168 -8.34 -11.03 3.74
C VAL A 168 -7.40 -12.19 3.37
N LEU A 169 -7.39 -12.64 2.12
CA LEU A 169 -6.46 -13.70 1.70
C LEU A 169 -5.00 -13.26 1.86
N GLY A 170 -4.66 -12.05 1.42
CA GLY A 170 -3.32 -11.49 1.59
C GLY A 170 -2.91 -11.41 3.06
N ALA A 171 -3.83 -11.01 3.94
CA ALA A 171 -3.58 -10.93 5.37
C ALA A 171 -3.38 -12.30 6.00
N VAL A 172 -4.12 -13.33 5.57
CA VAL A 172 -3.92 -14.72 6.00
C VAL A 172 -2.54 -15.21 5.59
N VAL A 173 -2.16 -15.04 4.32
CA VAL A 173 -0.82 -15.43 3.82
C VAL A 173 0.28 -14.70 4.60
N ASN A 174 0.13 -13.40 4.80
CA ASN A 174 1.11 -12.60 5.54
C ASN A 174 1.19 -12.99 7.02
N SER A 175 0.05 -13.38 7.64
CA SER A 175 0.01 -13.84 9.02
C SER A 175 0.70 -15.20 9.19
N ILE A 176 0.47 -16.14 8.27
CA ILE A 176 1.16 -17.43 8.26
C ILE A 176 2.67 -17.23 8.10
N LEU A 177 3.09 -16.39 7.15
CA LEU A 177 4.51 -16.06 6.98
C LEU A 177 5.10 -15.47 8.27
N SER A 178 4.40 -14.51 8.87
CA SER A 178 4.85 -13.87 10.11
C SER A 178 5.01 -14.90 11.24
N LEU A 179 4.03 -15.79 11.44
CA LEU A 179 4.10 -16.86 12.44
C LEU A 179 5.30 -17.79 12.23
N ILE A 180 5.58 -18.17 10.98
CA ILE A 180 6.74 -19.00 10.63
C ILE A 180 8.04 -18.26 10.94
N VAL A 181 8.16 -17.00 10.51
CA VAL A 181 9.38 -16.20 10.71
C VAL A 181 9.66 -15.99 12.20
N PHE A 182 8.65 -15.58 12.97
CA PHE A 182 8.79 -15.40 14.41
C PHE A 182 9.06 -16.73 15.14
N GLY A 183 8.44 -17.83 14.73
CA GLY A 183 8.72 -19.15 15.29
C GLY A 183 10.16 -19.63 15.03
N ILE A 184 10.66 -19.44 13.81
CA ILE A 184 12.07 -19.75 13.48
C ILE A 184 13.02 -18.84 14.27
N ALA A 185 12.73 -17.55 14.35
CA ALA A 185 13.54 -16.59 15.09
C ALA A 185 13.64 -16.97 16.58
N ASP A 186 12.53 -17.35 17.20
CA ASP A 186 12.49 -17.82 18.58
C ASP A 186 13.32 -19.09 18.80
N LEU A 187 13.18 -20.09 17.92
CA LEU A 187 14.00 -21.32 17.96
C LEU A 187 15.50 -21.02 17.88
N VAL A 188 15.90 -20.14 16.96
CA VAL A 188 17.31 -19.75 16.77
C VAL A 188 17.84 -18.97 17.99
N MET A 189 17.04 -18.11 18.60
CA MET A 189 17.45 -17.29 19.75
C MET A 189 17.46 -18.08 21.06
N THR A 190 16.53 -19.02 21.24
CA THR A 190 16.40 -19.82 22.46
C THR A 190 17.25 -21.09 22.44
N GLY A 191 17.81 -21.47 21.27
CA GLY A 191 18.69 -22.63 21.11
C GLY A 191 18.02 -23.98 21.35
N ARG A 192 16.69 -24.05 21.13
CA ARG A 192 15.86 -25.24 21.28
C ARG A 192 15.58 -25.94 19.97
#